data_AF-A0A3D0SEH0-F1
#
_entry.id   AF-A0A3D0SEH0-F1
#
_cell.length_a   1.000
_cell.length_b   1.000
_cell.length_c   1.000
_cell.angle_alpha   90.00
_cell.angle_beta   90.00
_cell.angle_gamma   90.00
#
_symmetry.space_group_name_H-M   'P 1'
#
loop_
_entity.id
_entity.type
_entity.pdbx_description
1 polymer ?
#
loop_
_entity_poly.entity_id
_entity_poly.type
_entity_poly.pdbx_seq_one_letter_code
_entity_poly.pdbx_strand_id
1 'polypeptide(L)' 'MRLPPLGLYIHIPWCVQKCPYCDFNSHALKSGLPEQEYITHLLADLERDARLTGER' A
#
# COMPACT_ATOMS: atom_id res chain seq x y z
N MET A 1 -20.78 17.17 -14.08
CA MET A 1 -20.50 15.81 -13.54
C MET A 1 -19.87 15.95 -12.18
N ARG A 2 -20.29 15.15 -11.18
CA ARG A 2 -19.65 15.09 -9.86
C ARG A 2 -18.60 13.99 -9.89
N LEU A 3 -17.40 14.26 -9.39
CA LEU A 3 -16.39 13.21 -9.24
C LEU A 3 -16.88 12.14 -8.26
N PRO A 4 -16.49 10.86 -8.45
CA PRO A 4 -16.79 9.83 -7.47
C PRO A 4 -16.17 10.18 -6.11
N PRO A 5 -16.68 9.60 -5.00
CA PRO A 5 -16.03 9.73 -3.69
C PRO A 5 -14.56 9.35 -3.76
N LEU A 6 -13.71 10.04 -3.00
CA LEU A 6 -12.31 9.69 -2.89
C LEU A 6 -12.18 8.32 -2.21
N GLY A 7 -11.34 7.46 -2.78
CA GLY A 7 -11.02 6.15 -2.22
C GLY A 7 -9.52 6.00 -2.07
N LEU A 8 -9.09 5.27 -1.02
CA LEU A 8 -7.70 4.96 -0.76
C LEU A 8 -7.50 3.45 -0.82
N TYR A 9 -6.52 3.02 -1.61
CA TYR A 9 -6.05 1.64 -1.65
C TYR A 9 -4.61 1.59 -1.15
N ILE A 10 -4.34 0.72 -0.18
CA ILE A 10 -3.00 0.48 0.35
C ILE A 10 -2.64 -0.97 0.06
N HIS A 11 -1.48 -1.18 -0.56
CA HIS A 11 -1.00 -2.50 -0.89
C HIS A 11 -0.04 -3.04 0.17
N ILE A 12 -0.38 -4.16 0.82
CA ILE A 12 0.46 -4.85 1.80
C ILE A 12 1.06 -6.10 1.14
N PRO A 13 2.33 -6.07 0.68
CA PRO A 13 2.90 -7.12 -0.17
C PRO A 13 3.47 -8.29 0.64
N TRP A 14 2.97 -8.60 1.83
CA TRP A 14 3.55 -9.64 2.70
C TRP A 14 2.54 -10.66 3.17
N CYS A 15 3.01 -11.91 3.24
CA CYS A 15 2.28 -13.02 3.83
C CYS A 15 3.22 -13.81 4.75
N VAL A 16 2.69 -14.40 5.81
CA VAL A 16 3.44 -15.35 6.67
C VAL A 16 3.98 -16.52 5.83
N GLN A 17 3.19 -16.97 4.86
CA GLN A 17 3.58 -17.96 3.86
C GLN A 17 2.91 -17.62 2.53
N LYS A 18 3.64 -17.75 1.41
CA LYS A 18 3.05 -17.63 0.08
C LYS A 18 2.51 -18.99 -0.37
N CYS A 19 1.22 -19.07 -0.68
CA CYS A 19 0.59 -20.29 -1.19
C CYS A 19 1.08 -20.62 -2.62
N PRO A 20 1.13 -21.91 -3.02
CA PRO A 20 1.62 -22.31 -4.34
C PRO A 20 0.76 -21.83 -5.51
N TYR A 21 -0.50 -21.47 -5.24
CA TYR A 21 -1.44 -20.91 -6.23
C TYR A 21 -1.57 -19.38 -6.14
N CYS A 22 -0.82 -18.72 -5.25
CA CYS A 22 -0.98 -17.29 -4.99
C CYS A 22 -0.40 -16.45 -6.14
N ASP A 23 -1.27 -15.72 -6.84
CA ASP A 23 -0.92 -14.78 -7.91
C ASP A 23 -0.89 -13.31 -7.46
N PHE A 24 -1.27 -13.04 -6.21
CA PHE A 24 -1.12 -11.72 -5.62
C PHE A 24 0.35 -11.29 -5.62
N ASN A 25 0.56 -9.98 -5.83
CA ASN A 25 1.85 -9.36 -5.66
C ASN A 25 2.20 -9.33 -4.16
N SER A 26 2.71 -10.44 -3.66
CA SER A 26 3.11 -10.60 -2.27
C SER A 26 4.35 -11.48 -2.13
N HIS A 27 5.01 -11.36 -0.99
CA HIS A 27 6.25 -12.04 -0.67
C HIS A 27 6.10 -12.76 0.68
N ALA A 28 6.62 -13.98 0.76
CA ALA A 28 6.72 -14.68 2.03
C ALA A 28 7.76 -13.99 2.91
N LEU A 29 7.37 -13.57 4.11
CA LEU A 29 8.26 -12.89 5.03
C LEU A 29 9.00 -13.92 5.89
N LYS A 30 10.32 -14.03 5.72
CA LYS A 30 11.15 -15.01 6.46
C LYS A 30 11.73 -14.47 7.77
N SER A 31 11.82 -13.15 7.89
CA SER A 31 12.31 -12.43 9.07
C SER A 31 11.56 -11.11 9.17
N GLY A 32 11.45 -10.56 10.39
CA GLY A 32 10.59 -9.43 10.79
C GLY A 32 10.24 -8.36 9.74
N LEU A 33 9.04 -7.80 9.86
CA LEU A 33 8.49 -6.84 8.91
C LEU A 33 9.21 -5.49 9.05
N PRO A 34 9.69 -4.87 7.95
CA PRO A 34 10.28 -3.54 7.98
C PRO A 34 9.18 -2.47 8.12
N GLU A 35 8.45 -2.52 9.22
CA GLU A 35 7.20 -1.78 9.41
C GLU A 35 7.42 -0.27 9.36
N GLN A 36 8.43 0.19 10.10
CA GLN A 36 8.75 1.61 10.17
C GLN A 36 9.14 2.18 8.81
N GLU A 37 10.02 1.47 8.08
CA GLU A 37 10.48 1.89 6.75
C GLU A 37 9.33 1.89 5.74
N TYR A 38 8.48 0.85 5.77
CA TYR A 38 7.29 0.77 4.92
C TYR A 38 6.32 1.93 5.17
N ILE A 39 6.01 2.23 6.44
CA ILE A 39 5.12 3.33 6.80
C ILE A 39 5.73 4.67 6.36
N THR A 40 7.03 4.87 6.58
CA THR A 40 7.73 6.10 6.13
C THR A 40 7.60 6.31 4.63
N HIS A 41 7.81 5.28 3.81
CA HIS A 41 7.64 5.38 2.37
C HIS A 41 6.18 5.57 1.96
N LEU A 42 5.25 4.87 2.59
CA LEU A 42 3.81 5.00 2.32
C LEU A 42 3.31 6.43 2.57
N LEU A 43 3.74 7.05 3.68
CA LEU A 43 3.40 8.44 4.00
C LEU A 43 4.01 9.40 2.98
N ALA A 44 5.28 9.20 2.59
CA ALA A 44 5.92 10.04 1.58
C ALA A 44 5.21 9.95 0.21
N ASP A 45 4.73 8.77 -0.18
CA ASP A 45 3.91 8.58 -1.38
C ASP A 45 2.56 9.28 -1.26
N LEU A 46 1.86 9.08 -0.13
CA LEU A 46 0.57 9.69 0.14
C LEU A 46 0.64 11.23 0.14
N GLU A 47 1.68 11.82 0.73
CA GLU A 47 1.90 13.28 0.71
C GLU A 47 2.09 13.82 -0.71
N ARG A 48 2.69 13.03 -1.62
CA ARG A 48 2.76 13.43 -3.03
C ARG A 48 1.41 13.33 -3.70
N ASP A 49 0.71 12.23 -3.49
CA ASP A 49 -0.54 11.92 -4.19
C ASP A 49 -1.70 12.79 -3.70
N ALA A 50 -1.68 13.24 -2.44
CA ALA A 50 -2.64 14.20 -1.90
C ALA A 50 -2.70 15.50 -2.72
N ARG A 51 -1.59 15.90 -3.36
CA ARG A 51 -1.59 17.08 -4.26
C ARG A 51 -2.43 16.87 -5.52
N LEU A 52 -2.76 15.63 -5.86
CA LEU A 52 -3.59 15.27 -7.02
C LEU A 52 -5.09 15.25 -6.68
N THR A 53 -5.46 15.28 -5.39
CA THR A 53 -6.88 15.19 -4.96
C THR A 53 -7.55 16.56 -4.81
N GLY A 54 -6.80 17.67 -4.82
CA GLY A 54 -7.32 19.02 -4.62
C GLY A 54 -7.60 19.32 -3.15
N GLU A 55 -8.66 20.07 -2.83
CA GLU A 55 -9.07 20.37 -1.44
C GLU A 55 -9.81 19.21 -0.75
N ARG A 56 -9.70 17.98 -1.27
CA ARG A 56 -10.44 16.79 -0.81
C ARG A 56 -9.53 15.82 -0.08
#